data_AF-A0A534B7H9-F1
#
_entry.id   AF-A0A534B7H9-F1
#
_cell.length_a   1.000
_cell.length_b   1.000
_cell.length_c   1.000
_cell.angle_alpha   90.00
_cell.angle_beta   90.00
_cell.angle_gamma   90.00
#
_symmetry.space_group_name_H-M   'P 1'
#
loop_
_entity.id
_entity.type
_entity.pdbx_description
1 polymer ?
#
loop_
_entity_poly.entity_id
_entity_poly.type
_entity_poly.pdbx_seq_one_letter_code
_entity_poly.pdbx_strand_id
1 'polypeptide(L)'
;MSLYQLQKFLYDINRDPGVQVRYRADLEGLLDRYELTSEERSALASGDVGLIYVLGANGQLLMHYAAFLGMSWTDYIQAMREGVARHGPVRAGIYAMTTQLGDKVAGV
;
A
#
# COMPACT_ATOMS: atom_id res chain seq x y z
N MET A 1 8.62 -11.42 4.56
CA MET A 1 7.30 -12.02 4.88
C MET A 1 6.21 -10.97 5.12
N SER A 2 6.52 -9.82 5.73
CA SER A 2 5.52 -8.78 6.02
C SER A 2 4.84 -8.18 4.77
N LEU A 3 5.60 -7.91 3.69
CA LEU A 3 5.01 -7.41 2.44
C LEU A 3 3.96 -8.37 1.84
N TYR A 4 4.15 -9.69 2.00
CA TYR A 4 3.14 -10.65 1.60
C TYR A 4 1.85 -10.46 2.43
N GLN A 5 1.96 -10.27 3.74
CA GLN A 5 0.81 -10.05 4.62
C GLN A 5 0.09 -8.73 4.33
N LEU A 6 0.84 -7.65 4.06
CA LEU A 6 0.26 -6.39 3.58
C LEU A 6 -0.55 -6.60 2.29
N GLN A 7 0.03 -7.29 1.30
CA GLN A 7 -0.67 -7.59 0.06
C GLN A 7 -1.84 -8.57 0.27
N LYS A 8 -1.74 -9.49 1.22
CA LYS A 8 -2.81 -10.41 1.59
C LYS A 8 -4.00 -9.66 2.18
N PHE A 9 -3.76 -8.69 3.05
CA PHE A 9 -4.81 -7.79 3.55
C PHE A 9 -5.49 -7.06 2.38
N LEU A 10 -4.71 -6.43 1.49
CA LEU A 10 -5.26 -5.73 0.33
C LEU A 10 -6.07 -6.68 -0.58
N TYR A 11 -5.60 -7.91 -0.78
CA TYR A 11 -6.36 -8.91 -1.53
C TYR A 11 -7.69 -9.26 -0.86
N ASP A 12 -7.69 -9.46 0.45
CA ASP A 12 -8.86 -9.86 1.23
C ASP A 12 -9.92 -8.76 1.27
N ILE A 13 -9.53 -7.52 1.60
CA ILE A 13 -10.47 -6.38 1.69
C ILE A 13 -11.14 -6.10 0.33
N ASN A 14 -10.44 -6.33 -0.77
CA ASN A 14 -10.96 -6.12 -2.11
C ASN A 14 -11.96 -7.19 -2.57
N ARG A 15 -12.06 -8.33 -1.88
CA ARG A 15 -12.81 -9.50 -2.37
C ARG A 15 -13.81 -10.08 -1.39
N ASP A 16 -13.56 -9.97 -0.09
CA ASP A 16 -14.37 -10.59 0.96
C ASP A 16 -15.24 -9.53 1.67
N PRO A 17 -16.58 -9.56 1.46
CA PRO A 17 -17.50 -8.66 2.16
C PRO A 17 -17.42 -8.77 3.69
N GLY A 18 -17.09 -9.94 4.23
CA GLY A 18 -16.90 -10.15 5.66
C GLY A 18 -15.69 -9.38 6.19
N VAL A 19 -14.61 -9.29 5.41
CA VAL A 19 -13.44 -8.46 5.74
C VAL A 19 -13.79 -6.98 5.68
N GLN A 20 -14.59 -6.56 4.70
CA GLN A 20 -15.07 -5.17 4.62
C GLN A 20 -15.99 -4.78 5.77
N VAL A 21 -16.87 -5.68 6.21
CA VAL A 21 -17.72 -5.45 7.39
C VAL A 21 -16.87 -5.31 8.64
N ARG A 22 -15.88 -6.18 8.83
CA ARG A 22 -14.94 -6.07 9.96
C ARG A 22 -14.10 -4.79 9.90
N TYR A 23 -13.61 -4.41 8.71
CA TYR A 23 -12.85 -3.17 8.53
C TYR A 23 -13.60 -1.95 9.07
N ARG A 24 -14.91 -1.88 8.78
CA ARG A 24 -15.77 -0.77 9.24
C ARG A 24 -16.13 -0.85 10.72
N ALA A 25 -16.11 -2.03 11.31
CA ALA A 25 -16.51 -2.25 12.70
C ALA A 25 -15.34 -2.17 13.68
N ASP A 26 -14.20 -2.77 13.33
CA ASP A 26 -13.00 -2.91 14.14
C ASP A 26 -11.78 -3.15 13.24
N LEU A 27 -11.17 -2.05 12.77
CA LEU A 27 -9.97 -2.12 11.93
C LEU A 27 -8.77 -2.68 12.69
N GLU A 28 -8.54 -2.25 13.93
CA GLU A 28 -7.37 -2.68 14.69
C GLU A 28 -7.39 -4.19 14.96
N GLY A 29 -8.52 -4.73 15.41
CA GLY A 29 -8.66 -6.18 15.60
C GLY A 29 -8.67 -6.97 14.29
N LEU A 30 -9.07 -6.34 13.17
CA LEU A 30 -8.92 -6.94 11.84
C LEU A 30 -7.44 -7.06 11.45
N LEU A 31 -6.64 -6.02 11.69
CA LEU A 31 -5.22 -5.96 11.34
C LEU A 31 -4.38 -6.94 12.17
N ASP A 32 -4.80 -7.29 13.40
CA ASP A 32 -4.14 -8.30 14.24
C ASP A 32 -4.09 -9.71 13.59
N ARG A 33 -4.90 -9.96 12.56
CA ARG A 33 -4.88 -11.23 11.81
C ARG A 33 -3.72 -11.34 10.80
N TYR A 34 -2.98 -10.26 10.59
CA TYR A 34 -1.92 -10.17 9.60
C TYR A 34 -0.59 -9.87 10.32
N GLU A 35 0.48 -10.57 9.95
CA GLU A 35 1.82 -10.31 10.50
C GLU A 35 2.44 -9.07 9.84
N LEU A 36 1.93 -7.90 10.24
CA LEU A 36 2.35 -6.59 9.77
C LEU A 36 3.41 -6.00 10.69
N THR A 37 4.36 -5.29 10.10
CA THR A 37 5.23 -4.37 10.85
C THR A 37 4.41 -3.19 11.40
N SER A 38 4.95 -2.48 12.39
CA SER A 38 4.30 -1.28 12.94
C SER A 38 4.04 -0.20 11.88
N GLU A 39 4.95 -0.03 10.92
CA GLU A 39 4.82 0.95 9.84
C GLU A 39 3.70 0.55 8.85
N GLU A 40 3.66 -0.71 8.42
CA GLU A 40 2.59 -1.22 7.55
C GLU A 40 1.21 -1.13 8.24
N ARG A 41 1.13 -1.49 9.53
CA ARG A 41 -0.09 -1.38 10.31
C ARG A 41 -0.57 0.07 10.39
N SER A 42 0.34 1.00 10.71
CA SER A 42 0.02 2.42 10.77
C SER A 42 -0.49 2.94 9.43
N ALA A 43 0.14 2.54 8.32
CA ALA A 43 -0.25 2.97 6.98
C ALA A 43 -1.66 2.48 6.60
N LEU A 44 -2.00 1.24 6.98
CA LEU A 44 -3.34 0.68 6.77
C LEU A 44 -4.38 1.36 7.67
N ALA A 45 -4.05 1.60 8.94
CA ALA A 45 -4.93 2.23 9.92
C ALA A 45 -5.28 3.68 9.54
N SER A 46 -4.32 4.44 9.01
CA SER A 46 -4.55 5.80 8.52
C SER A 46 -5.08 5.90 7.09
N GLY A 47 -5.14 4.78 6.37
CA GLY A 47 -5.47 4.77 4.93
C GLY A 47 -4.44 5.50 4.06
N ASP A 48 -3.17 5.53 4.47
CA ASP A 48 -2.11 6.24 3.73
C ASP A 48 -1.68 5.43 2.49
N VAL A 49 -2.42 5.62 1.41
CA VAL A 49 -2.17 4.98 0.11
C VAL A 49 -0.75 5.25 -0.40
N GLY A 50 -0.21 6.45 -0.17
CA GLY A 50 1.13 6.81 -0.61
C GLY A 50 2.21 6.03 0.12
N LEU A 51 2.09 5.91 1.45
CA LEU A 51 3.00 5.09 2.25
C LEU A 51 2.85 3.60 1.92
N ILE A 52 1.63 3.08 1.75
CA ILE A 52 1.40 1.68 1.36
C ILE A 52 2.08 1.37 0.01
N TYR A 53 2.04 2.32 -0.94
CA TYR A 53 2.77 2.20 -2.20
C TYR A 53 4.29 2.16 -1.98
N VAL A 54 4.84 3.09 -1.20
CA VAL A 54 6.28 3.14 -0.90
C VAL A 54 6.78 1.89 -0.17
N LEU A 55 5.95 1.26 0.66
CA LEU A 55 6.26 -0.02 1.31
C LEU A 55 6.33 -1.20 0.33
N GLY A 56 5.93 -1.00 -0.93
CA GLY A 56 6.11 -1.97 -2.02
C GLY A 56 4.85 -2.74 -2.40
N ALA A 57 3.67 -2.29 -1.97
CA ALA A 57 2.42 -2.93 -2.33
C ALA A 57 2.20 -2.97 -3.84
N ASN A 58 1.65 -4.08 -4.35
CA ASN A 58 1.26 -4.19 -5.74
C ASN A 58 0.18 -3.14 -6.10
N GLY A 59 0.44 -2.35 -7.14
CA GLY A 59 -0.44 -1.27 -7.59
C GLY A 59 -1.86 -1.69 -8.00
N GLN A 60 -2.10 -2.94 -8.44
CA GLN A 60 -3.45 -3.41 -8.76
C GLN A 60 -4.26 -3.65 -7.49
N LEU A 61 -3.66 -4.29 -6.48
CA LEU A 61 -4.30 -4.49 -5.18
C LEU A 61 -4.55 -3.15 -4.49
N LEU A 62 -3.57 -2.25 -4.56
CA LEU A 62 -3.66 -0.93 -3.95
C LEU A 62 -4.72 -0.05 -4.63
N MET A 63 -4.83 -0.08 -5.95
CA MET A 63 -5.85 0.66 -6.70
C MET A 63 -7.27 0.29 -6.24
N HIS A 64 -7.57 -1.01 -6.10
CA HIS A 64 -8.89 -1.44 -5.64
C HIS A 64 -9.15 -1.07 -4.18
N TYR A 65 -8.11 -1.09 -3.33
CA TYR A 65 -8.23 -0.64 -1.95
C TYR A 65 -8.47 0.87 -1.86
N ALA A 66 -7.78 1.68 -2.67
CA ALA A 66 -8.02 3.11 -2.77
C ALA A 66 -9.47 3.41 -3.21
N ALA A 67 -10.00 2.64 -4.17
CA ALA A 67 -11.40 2.74 -4.56
C ALA A 67 -12.36 2.33 -3.41
N PHE A 68 -12.01 1.31 -2.62
CA PHE A 68 -12.76 0.95 -1.41
C PHE A 68 -12.78 2.09 -0.37
N LEU A 69 -11.70 2.87 -0.26
CA LEU A 69 -11.64 4.10 0.55
C LEU A 69 -12.38 5.29 -0.06
N GLY A 70 -12.99 5.15 -1.24
CA GLY A 70 -13.71 6.22 -1.94
C GLY A 70 -12.82 7.19 -2.70
N MET A 71 -11.54 6.85 -2.92
CA MET A 71 -10.59 7.69 -3.63
C MET A 71 -10.85 7.67 -5.15
N SER A 72 -10.78 8.84 -5.79
CA SER A 72 -10.84 8.91 -7.25
C SER A 72 -9.55 8.38 -7.89
N TRP A 73 -9.60 8.04 -9.19
CA TRP A 73 -8.39 7.62 -9.91
C TRP A 73 -7.30 8.71 -9.89
N THR A 74 -7.69 9.97 -10.06
CA THR A 74 -6.74 11.10 -10.03
C THR A 74 -6.07 11.21 -8.67
N ASP A 75 -6.85 11.13 -7.58
CA ASP A 75 -6.32 11.22 -6.22
C ASP A 75 -5.42 10.03 -5.89
N TYR A 76 -5.74 8.84 -6.38
CA TYR A 76 -4.89 7.65 -6.25
C TYR A 76 -3.50 7.85 -6.86
N ILE A 77 -3.45 8.34 -8.11
CA ILE A 77 -2.17 8.62 -8.78
C ILE A 77 -1.40 9.71 -8.03
N GLN A 78 -2.07 10.75 -7.53
CA GLN A 78 -1.42 11.82 -6.76
C GLN A 78 -0.90 11.33 -5.41
N ALA A 79 -1.66 10.51 -4.69
CA ALA A 79 -1.24 9.92 -3.42
C ALA A 79 0.04 9.08 -3.57
N MET A 80 0.18 8.32 -4.67
CA MET A 80 1.43 7.59 -4.93
C MET A 80 2.62 8.52 -5.19
N ARG A 81 2.43 9.63 -5.92
CA ARG A 81 3.49 10.62 -6.17
C ARG A 81 3.90 11.33 -4.89
N GLU A 82 2.93 11.76 -4.09
CA GLU A 82 3.18 12.36 -2.78
C GLU A 82 3.84 11.38 -1.82
N GLY A 83 3.43 10.11 -1.86
CA GLY A 83 4.03 9.05 -1.08
C GLY A 83 5.53 8.95 -1.34
N VAL A 84 5.94 8.90 -2.61
CA VAL A 84 7.36 8.88 -2.99
C VAL A 84 8.08 10.16 -2.56
N ALA A 85 7.46 11.33 -2.72
CA ALA A 85 8.04 12.60 -2.31
C ALA A 85 8.24 12.71 -0.79
N ARG A 86 7.33 12.14 0.01
CA ARG A 86 7.31 12.25 1.47
C ARG A 86 8.10 11.13 2.17
N HIS A 87 7.99 9.91 1.67
CA HIS A 87 8.51 8.69 2.33
C HIS A 87 9.71 8.06 1.61
N GLY A 88 10.11 8.63 0.47
CA GLY A 88 11.25 8.19 -0.33
C GLY A 88 10.88 7.16 -1.41
N PRO A 89 11.89 6.54 -2.05
CA PRO A 89 11.68 5.58 -3.12
C PRO A 89 10.90 4.35 -2.64
N VAL A 90 10.17 3.71 -3.56
CA VAL A 90 9.50 2.44 -3.28
C VAL A 90 10.53 1.40 -2.87
N ARG A 91 10.33 0.78 -1.71
CA ARG A 91 11.35 0.02 -0.97
C ARG A 91 11.37 -1.46 -1.33
N ALA A 92 10.28 -2.01 -1.84
CA ALA A 92 10.12 -3.43 -2.10
C ALA A 92 9.11 -3.72 -3.22
N GLY A 93 8.95 -5.00 -3.57
CA GLY A 93 8.02 -5.44 -4.61
C GLY A 93 8.49 -5.14 -6.04
N ILE A 94 7.60 -5.31 -7.01
CA ILE A 94 7.90 -5.15 -8.44
C ILE A 94 8.27 -3.70 -8.81
N TYR A 95 7.78 -2.74 -8.03
CA TYR A 95 8.03 -1.31 -8.23
C TYR A 95 9.20 -0.79 -7.41
N ALA A 96 10.00 -1.66 -6.77
CA ALA A 96 11.17 -1.24 -6.01
C ALA A 96 12.09 -0.36 -6.87
N MET A 97 12.31 0.88 -6.43
CA MET A 97 13.13 1.84 -7.15
C MET A 97 14.58 1.64 -6.72
N THR A 98 15.34 0.92 -7.55
CA THR A 98 16.75 0.59 -7.27
C THR A 98 17.73 1.64 -7.80
N THR A 99 17.25 2.65 -8.52
CA THR A 99 18.05 3.76 -9.06
C THR A 99 17.53 5.08 -8.52
N GLN A 100 18.46 5.99 -8.18
CA GLN A 100 18.10 7.35 -7.79
C GLN A 100 17.76 8.19 -9.02
N LEU A 101 16.97 9.25 -8.82
CA LEU A 101 16.63 10.23 -9.85
C LEU A 101 17.89 11.04 -10.25
N GLY A 102 18.80 10.42 -11.00
CA GLY A 102 20.13 10.95 -11.31
C GLY A 102 21.15 9.89 -11.70
N ASP A 103 20.89 8.61 -11.41
CA ASP A 103 21.76 7.52 -11.82
C ASP A 103 21.61 7.30 -13.33
N LYS A 104 22.66 7.65 -14.09
CA LYS A 104 22.82 7.12 -15.45
C LYS A 104 22.94 5.61 -15.31
N VAL A 105 21.96 4.89 -15.84
CA VAL A 105 22.07 3.44 -16.00
C VAL A 105 23.30 3.21 -16.88
N ALA A 106 24.36 2.64 -16.29
CA ALA A 106 25.58 2.36 -17.04
C ALA A 106 25.26 1.32 -18.12
N GLY A 107 25.34 1.73 -19.39
CA GLY A 107 25.59 0.82 -20.51
C GLY A 107 24.41 0.43 -21.39
N VAL A 108 23.72 1.41 -22.00
CA VAL A 108 23.26 1.28 -23.40
C VAL A 108 23.68 2.53 -24.16
#